data_AF-B9RMU4-F1
#
_entry.id   AF-B9RMU4-F1
#
_cell.length_a   1.000
_cell.length_b   1.000
_cell.length_c   1.000
_cell.angle_alpha   90.00
_cell.angle_beta   90.00
_cell.angle_gamma   90.00
#
_symmetry.space_group_name_H-M   'P 1'
#
loop_
_entity.id
_entity.type
_entity.pdbx_description
1 polymer ?
#
loop_
_entity_poly.entity_id
_entity_poly.type
_entity_poly.pdbx_seq_one_letter_code
_entity_poly.pdbx_strand_id
1 'polypeptide(L)' 'MGMVMMEIALANLLYCFNWKLPSDTKGEFNMEEKAGLTVAKKIALRLVPINYLCWEPKDDLS' A
#
# COMPACT_ATOMS: atom_id res chain seq x y z
N MET A 1 8.31 -9.63 -21.63
CA MET A 1 8.39 -10.50 -20.44
C MET A 1 8.50 -9.71 -19.13
N GLY A 2 9.31 -8.65 -19.03
CA GLY A 2 9.43 -7.84 -17.80
C GLY A 2 8.13 -7.23 -17.25
N MET A 3 7.28 -6.64 -18.11
CA MET A 3 5.98 -6.08 -17.67
C MET A 3 5.04 -7.15 -17.09
N VAL A 4 4.89 -8.28 -17.78
CA VAL A 4 4.00 -9.37 -17.33
C VAL A 4 4.41 -9.86 -15.93
N MET A 5 5.70 -9.95 -15.64
CA MET A 5 6.18 -10.31 -14.29
C MET A 5 5.85 -9.22 -13.25
N MET A 6 5.95 -7.94 -13.60
CA MET A 6 5.54 -6.84 -12.73
C MET A 6 4.03 -6.86 -12.47
N GLU A 7 3.21 -7.08 -13.50
CA GLU A 7 1.75 -7.16 -13.38
C GLU A 7 1.33 -8.31 -12.46
N ILE A 8 1.90 -9.50 -12.65
CA ILE A 8 1.62 -10.67 -11.80
C ILE A 8 2.07 -10.41 -10.35
N ALA A 9 3.27 -9.86 -10.14
CA ALA A 9 3.77 -9.56 -8.81
C ALA A 9 2.89 -8.52 -8.08
N LEU A 10 2.46 -7.47 -8.78
CA LEU A 10 1.56 -6.46 -8.25
C LEU A 10 0.17 -7.03 -7.95
N ALA A 11 -0.40 -7.85 -8.84
CA ALA A 11 -1.69 -8.49 -8.62
C ALA A 11 -1.67 -9.39 -7.38
N ASN A 12 -0.64 -10.20 -7.21
CA ASN A 12 -0.48 -11.07 -6.03
C ASN A 12 -0.33 -10.25 -4.75
N LEU A 13 0.47 -9.18 -4.79
CA LEU A 13 0.67 -8.27 -3.66
C LEU A 13 -0.66 -7.61 -3.24
N LEU A 14 -1.40 -7.08 -4.19
CA LEU A 14 -2.68 -6.40 -3.94
C LEU A 14 -3.79 -7.36 -3.50
N TYR A 15 -3.77 -8.62 -3.98
CA TYR A 15 -4.79 -9.61 -3.66
C TYR A 15 -4.56 -10.31 -2.32
N CYS A 16 -3.31 -10.57 -1.93
CA CYS A 16 -3.01 -11.38 -0.73
C CYS A 16 -3.06 -10.60 0.58
N PHE A 17 -3.12 -9.26 0.54
CA PHE A 17 -3.06 -8.43 1.74
C PHE A 17 -4.15 -7.36 1.76
N ASN A 18 -4.79 -7.20 2.92
CA ASN A 18 -5.48 -5.97 3.23
C ASN A 18 -4.44 -4.92 3.62
N TRP A 19 -4.43 -3.79 2.94
CA TRP A 19 -3.49 -2.70 3.20
C TRP A 19 -4.10 -1.73 4.21
N LYS A 20 -3.47 -1.56 5.37
CA LYS A 20 -3.78 -0.46 6.30
C LYS A 20 -2.69 0.58 6.28
N LEU A 21 -3.10 1.83 6.51
CA LEU A 21 -2.17 2.91 6.81
C LEU A 21 -1.61 2.72 8.22
N PRO A 22 -0.33 3.03 8.45
CA PRO A 22 0.21 3.05 9.80
C PRO A 22 -0.58 4.04 10.67
N SER A 23 -0.83 3.69 11.92
CA SER A 23 -1.69 4.44 12.85
C SER A 23 -1.27 5.90 13.03
N ASP A 24 -0.02 6.23 12.73
CA ASP A 24 0.56 7.57 12.86
C ASP A 24 0.28 8.48 11.65
N THR A 25 -0.26 7.93 10.55
CA THR A 25 -0.63 8.73 9.37
C THR A 25 -2.06 9.21 9.46
N LYS A 26 -2.24 10.45 9.95
CA LYS A 26 -3.53 11.17 9.94
C LYS A 26 -3.96 11.51 8.51
N GLY A 27 -4.42 10.54 7.71
CA GLY A 27 -5.18 10.72 6.46
C GLY A 27 -4.53 11.55 5.32
N GLU A 28 -3.43 12.24 5.56
CA GLU A 28 -2.84 13.20 4.64
C GLU A 28 -1.67 12.52 3.92
N PHE A 29 -1.95 12.08 2.70
CA PHE A 29 -0.97 11.42 1.87
C PHE A 29 -0.26 12.46 0.99
N ASN A 30 1.07 12.60 1.11
CA ASN A 30 1.86 13.49 0.26
C ASN A 30 1.94 12.93 -1.17
N MET A 31 1.12 13.49 -2.08
CA MET A 31 1.08 13.11 -3.50
C MET A 31 2.14 13.82 -4.35
N GLU A 32 3.08 14.54 -3.74
CA GLU A 32 4.13 15.20 -4.51
C GLU A 32 5.05 14.15 -5.15
N GLU A 33 5.48 14.42 -6.37
CA GLU A 33 6.36 13.53 -7.13
C GLU A 33 7.78 14.08 -7.13
N LYS A 34 8.75 13.17 -7.13
CA LYS A 34 10.15 13.51 -7.37
C LYS A 34 10.37 13.58 -8.88
N ALA A 35 10.85 14.72 -9.35
CA ALA A 35 11.28 14.86 -10.74
C ALA A 35 12.52 13.97 -11.00
N GLY A 36 12.51 13.20 -12.09
CA GLY A 36 13.59 12.29 -12.47
C GLY A 36 13.24 11.43 -13.68
N LEU A 37 14.12 10.49 -14.02
CA LEU A 37 13.93 9.56 -15.16
C LEU A 37 12.67 8.68 -15.01
N THR A 38 12.24 8.45 -13.78
CA THR A 38 11.03 7.69 -13.44
C THR A 38 10.13 8.53 -12.54
N VAL A 39 8.82 8.44 -12.72
CA VAL A 39 7.84 9.05 -11.82
C VAL A 39 7.81 8.24 -10.52
N ALA A 40 8.24 8.86 -9.42
CA ALA A 40 8.22 8.26 -8.09
C ALA A 40 7.70 9.29 -7.09
N LYS A 41 6.97 8.83 -6.06
CA LYS A 41 6.52 9.73 -5.00
C LYS A 41 7.71 10.32 -4.24
N LYS A 42 7.63 11.61 -3.93
CA LYS A 42 8.63 12.34 -3.15
C LYS A 42 8.78 11.75 -1.76
N ILE A 43 7.67 11.30 -1.17
CA ILE A 43 7.63 10.55 0.08
C ILE A 43 7.09 9.14 -0.22
N ALA A 44 7.84 8.12 0.16
CA ALA A 44 7.44 6.73 -0.05
C ALA A 44 6.15 6.42 0.74
N LEU A 45 5.19 5.80 0.05
CA LEU A 45 4.02 5.18 0.67
C LEU A 45 4.49 4.08 1.63
N ARG A 46 4.16 4.22 2.91
CA ARG A 46 4.29 3.13 3.88
C ARG A 46 2.92 2.49 4.07
N LEU A 47 2.80 1.24 3.64
CA LEU A 47 1.60 0.43 3.84
C LEU A 47 1.99 -0.78 4.68
N VAL A 48 1.13 -1.15 5.62
CA VAL A 48 1.32 -2.35 6.45
C VAL A 48 0.40 -3.45 5.90
N PRO A 49 0.96 -4.54 5.36
CA PRO A 49 0.17 -5.66 4.89
C PRO A 49 -0.44 -6.40 6.07
N ILE A 50 -1.74 -6.62 6.04
CA ILE A 50 -2.47 -7.42 7.02
C ILE A 50 -2.94 -8.68 6.32
N ASN A 51 -2.52 -9.82 6.86
CA ASN A 51 -2.97 -11.12 6.37
C ASN A 51 -4.48 -11.27 6.64
N TYR A 52 -5.24 -11.64 5.62
CA TYR A 52 -6.68 -11.92 5.72
C TYR A 52 -7.03 -12.90 6.86
N LEU A 53 -6.15 -13.84 7.18
CA LEU A 53 -6.37 -14.85 8.22
C LEU A 53 -6.28 -14.32 9.65
N CYS A 54 -5.69 -13.13 9.86
CA CYS A 54 -5.51 -12.52 11.19
C CYS A 54 -6.35 -11.24 11.34
N TRP A 55 -7.28 -10.98 10.41
CA TRP A 55 -8.21 -9.87 10.57
C TRP A 55 -9.20 -10.17 11.69
N GLU A 56 -8.96 -9.63 12.87
CA GLU A 56 -10.01 -9.43 13.87
C GLU A 56 -10.69 -8.08 13.58
N PRO A 57 -12.00 -8.05 13.31
CA PRO A 57 -12.74 -6.79 13.22
C PRO A 57 -12.70 -6.15 14.61
N LYS A 58 -11.89 -5.10 14.78
CA LYS A 58 -11.99 -4.26 15.98
C LYS A 58 -13.22 -3.39 15.84
N ASP A 59 -14.06 -3.45 16.85
CA ASP A 59 -15.30 -2.71 17.03
C ASP A 59 -15.13 -1.21 16.72
N ASP A 60 -15.61 -0.80 15.54
CA ASP A 60 -15.93 0.60 15.20
C ASP A 60 -17.36 0.96 15.69
N LEU A 61 -17.78 0.38 16.81
CA LEU A 61 -18.92 0.84 17.60
C LEU A 61 -18.43 1.18 19.02
N SER A 62 -18.01 2.43 19.19
CA SER A 62 -18.18 3.17 20.45
C SER A 62 -18.39 4.64 20.19
#